data_AF-A0A9R1RQ69-F1
#
_entry.id   AF-A0A9R1RQ69-F1
#
_cell.length_a   1.000
_cell.length_b   1.000
_cell.length_c   1.000
_cell.angle_alpha   90.00
_cell.angle_beta   90.00
_cell.angle_gamma   90.00
#
_symmetry.space_group_name_H-M   'P 1'
#
loop_
_entity.id
_entity.type
_entity.pdbx_description
1 polymer ?
#
loop_
_entity_poly.entity_id
_entity_poly.type
_entity_poly.pdbx_seq_one_letter_code
_entity_poly.pdbx_strand_id
1 'polypeptide(L)'
;MSSSSSIPTFPPQEGDAETNEELYGQFTELVSSWPCSRGLSRANQLYRHEKGWYSTLPPMVGAMVADARFAARPSDIVVATMPKSGTTWMKALLYSTVNRKEHPPGGPGPYWDHALGYWRAHLANPERVLFFRYEEMSRDPAAHVRRLAEFVGRPFSAEEEEDGAVDAVVKLCSFEHMTGLEVTKSGKTELVLGAVENSSFFRRGLVGDWENYLSPETARKIDAITEAKFRGFGLSV
;
A
#
# COMPACT_ATOMS: atom_id res chain seq x y z
N MET A 1 36.46 -14.84 -13.64
CA MET A 1 36.40 -14.46 -12.22
C MET A 1 35.04 -13.81 -12.00
N SER A 2 34.04 -14.60 -11.62
CA SER A 2 32.67 -14.12 -11.40
C SER A 2 32.47 -13.88 -9.91
N SER A 3 32.36 -12.62 -9.52
CA SER A 3 32.08 -12.23 -8.14
C SER A 3 30.57 -12.39 -7.87
N SER A 4 30.22 -13.37 -7.05
CA SER A 4 28.88 -13.57 -6.51
C SER A 4 28.66 -12.57 -5.37
N SER A 5 27.83 -11.56 -5.60
CA SER A 5 27.37 -10.63 -4.56
C SER A 5 26.32 -11.34 -3.69
N SER A 6 26.76 -11.95 -2.59
CA SER A 6 25.88 -12.47 -1.55
C SER A 6 25.20 -11.32 -0.81
N ILE A 7 23.87 -11.33 -0.76
CA ILE A 7 23.10 -10.43 0.11
C ILE A 7 23.48 -10.75 1.56
N PRO A 8 23.77 -9.76 2.42
CA PRO A 8 24.03 -10.02 3.82
C PRO A 8 22.76 -10.55 4.49
N THR A 9 22.72 -11.85 4.76
CA THR A 9 21.74 -12.44 5.68
C THR A 9 22.17 -12.11 7.10
N PHE A 10 21.41 -11.24 7.77
CA PHE A 10 21.55 -11.08 9.20
C PHE A 10 21.04 -12.35 9.88
N PRO A 11 21.83 -13.00 10.75
CA PRO A 11 21.32 -14.12 11.52
C PRO A 11 20.16 -13.61 12.39
N PRO A 12 19.06 -14.37 12.53
CA PRO A 12 18.07 -14.08 13.55
C PRO A 12 18.80 -14.04 14.90
N GLN A 13 18.71 -12.94 15.64
CA GLN A 13 19.14 -12.96 17.03
C GLN A 13 18.18 -13.89 17.76
N GLU A 14 18.69 -14.98 18.33
CA GLU A 14 17.87 -16.03 18.96
C GLU A 14 16.93 -15.50 20.07
N GLY A 15 17.22 -14.33 20.65
CA GLY A 15 16.35 -13.64 21.61
C GLY A 15 15.18 -12.82 21.03
N ASP A 16 15.19 -12.52 19.73
CA ASP A 16 14.12 -11.73 19.09
C ASP A 16 12.92 -12.60 18.70
N ALA A 17 13.13 -13.90 18.44
CA ALA A 17 12.04 -14.80 18.00
C ALA A 17 11.07 -15.13 19.14
N GLU A 18 11.60 -15.51 20.30
CA GLU A 18 10.80 -15.85 21.50
C GLU A 18 10.06 -14.62 22.04
N THR A 19 10.73 -13.47 22.08
CA THR A 19 10.11 -12.21 22.51
C THR A 19 9.11 -11.63 21.50
N ASN A 20 9.19 -12.01 20.22
CA ASN A 20 8.15 -11.71 19.25
C ASN A 20 6.92 -12.61 19.45
N GLU A 21 7.11 -13.90 19.71
CA GLU A 21 6.01 -14.83 19.98
C GLU A 21 5.18 -14.39 21.21
N GLU A 22 5.86 -13.95 22.27
CA GLU A 22 5.21 -13.34 23.45
C GLU A 22 4.38 -12.09 23.09
N LEU A 23 4.93 -11.18 22.29
CA LEU A 23 4.21 -9.97 21.85
C LEU A 23 3.01 -10.29 20.96
N TYR A 24 3.16 -11.25 20.04
CA TYR A 24 2.05 -11.74 19.23
C TYR A 24 0.94 -12.33 20.13
N GLY A 25 1.29 -13.09 21.17
CA GLY A 25 0.35 -13.59 22.17
C GLY A 25 -0.36 -12.45 22.91
N GLN A 26 0.41 -11.54 23.51
CA GLN A 26 -0.11 -10.40 24.27
C GLN A 26 -1.07 -9.53 23.44
N PHE A 27 -0.67 -9.15 22.22
CA PHE A 27 -1.52 -8.32 21.37
C PHE A 27 -2.71 -9.08 20.81
N THR A 28 -2.61 -10.41 20.62
CA THR A 28 -3.76 -11.25 20.26
C THR A 28 -4.81 -11.23 21.35
N GLU A 29 -4.41 -11.40 22.62
CA GLU A 29 -5.32 -11.32 23.77
C GLU A 29 -5.96 -9.93 23.87
N LEU A 30 -5.15 -8.88 23.75
CA LEU A 30 -5.61 -7.50 23.81
C LEU A 30 -6.66 -7.19 22.74
N VAL A 31 -6.37 -7.45 21.47
CA VAL A 31 -7.31 -7.15 20.36
C VAL A 31 -8.55 -8.04 20.44
N SER A 32 -8.42 -9.28 20.90
CA SER A 32 -9.55 -10.20 21.10
C SER A 32 -10.51 -9.73 22.21
N SER A 33 -10.04 -8.90 23.16
CA SER A 33 -10.88 -8.29 24.19
C SER A 33 -11.72 -7.11 23.70
N TRP A 34 -11.41 -6.55 22.52
CA TRP A 34 -12.13 -5.39 22.00
C TRP A 34 -13.54 -5.74 21.54
N PRO A 35 -14.50 -4.78 21.59
CA PRO A 35 -15.82 -5.00 21.04
C PRO A 35 -15.73 -5.43 19.57
N CYS A 36 -16.43 -6.51 19.20
CA CYS A 36 -16.38 -7.03 17.85
C CYS A 36 -17.76 -7.06 17.19
N SER A 37 -17.77 -7.00 15.86
CA SER A 37 -18.97 -7.10 15.04
C SER A 37 -18.71 -7.98 13.83
N ARG A 38 -19.78 -8.52 13.26
CA ARG A 38 -19.70 -9.35 12.05
C ARG A 38 -19.33 -8.47 10.85
N GLY A 39 -18.28 -8.84 10.14
CA GLY A 39 -17.88 -8.20 8.88
C GLY A 39 -18.65 -8.72 7.67
N LEU A 40 -18.21 -8.30 6.48
CA LEU A 40 -18.87 -8.59 5.20
C LEU A 40 -18.83 -10.07 4.78
N SER A 41 -17.91 -10.86 5.33
CA SER A 41 -17.82 -12.31 5.07
C SER A 41 -17.96 -13.10 6.37
N ARG A 42 -18.34 -14.39 6.28
CA ARG A 42 -18.46 -15.26 7.46
C ARG A 42 -17.14 -15.42 8.23
N ALA A 43 -16.00 -15.23 7.58
CA ALA A 43 -14.66 -15.36 8.16
C ALA A 43 -14.07 -14.02 8.66
N ASN A 44 -14.71 -12.88 8.36
CA ASN A 44 -14.20 -11.56 8.73
C ASN A 44 -14.95 -11.01 9.95
N GLN A 45 -14.27 -10.93 11.09
CA GLN A 45 -14.70 -10.13 12.25
C GLN A 45 -14.07 -8.74 12.20
N LEU A 46 -14.85 -7.75 12.59
CA LEU A 46 -14.40 -6.37 12.79
C LEU A 46 -14.19 -6.12 14.28
N TYR A 47 -13.06 -5.53 14.65
CA TYR A 47 -12.71 -5.18 16.02
C TYR A 47 -12.77 -3.65 16.18
N ARG A 48 -13.37 -3.18 17.27
CA ARG A 48 -13.54 -1.76 17.58
C ARG A 48 -12.37 -1.25 18.41
N HIS A 49 -11.50 -0.49 17.77
CA HIS A 49 -10.49 0.33 18.44
C HIS A 49 -11.03 1.76 18.65
N GLU A 50 -10.42 2.55 19.52
CA GLU A 50 -10.79 3.96 19.76
C GLU A 50 -10.84 4.78 18.46
N LYS A 51 -9.91 4.52 17.53
CA LYS A 51 -9.77 5.25 16.27
C LYS A 51 -10.63 4.70 15.12
N GLY A 52 -11.33 3.57 15.28
CA GLY A 52 -12.02 2.99 14.14
C GLY A 52 -12.42 1.53 14.28
N TRP A 53 -13.04 1.02 13.22
CA TRP A 53 -13.28 -0.41 13.05
C TRP A 53 -12.21 -0.99 12.14
N TYR A 54 -11.64 -2.12 12.53
CA TYR A 54 -10.55 -2.76 11.81
C TYR A 54 -10.84 -4.22 11.55
N SER A 55 -10.45 -4.68 10.36
CA SER A 55 -10.51 -6.06 9.91
C SER A 55 -9.09 -6.50 9.56
N THR A 56 -8.61 -7.69 9.90
CA THR A 56 -9.07 -8.73 10.83
C THR A 56 -8.06 -8.81 12.01
N LEU A 57 -8.21 -9.79 12.92
CA LEU A 57 -7.30 -9.96 14.06
C LEU A 57 -5.81 -10.03 13.65
N PRO A 58 -5.38 -10.88 12.69
CA PRO A 58 -3.95 -11.04 12.44
C PRO A 58 -3.26 -9.78 11.86
N PRO A 59 -3.83 -9.03 10.90
CA PRO A 59 -3.24 -7.76 10.46
C PRO A 59 -3.15 -6.70 11.57
N MET A 60 -4.10 -6.67 12.50
CA MET A 60 -4.05 -5.73 13.63
C MET A 60 -2.92 -6.09 14.60
N VAL A 61 -2.86 -7.36 15.01
CA VAL A 61 -1.77 -7.86 15.87
C VAL A 61 -0.41 -7.61 15.21
N GLY A 62 -0.27 -7.94 13.92
CA GLY A 62 0.96 -7.67 13.17
C GLY A 62 1.33 -6.20 13.11
N ALA A 63 0.36 -5.28 12.97
CA ALA A 63 0.62 -3.85 13.02
C ALA A 63 1.08 -3.37 14.41
N MET A 64 0.53 -3.94 15.49
CA MET A 64 0.94 -3.60 16.87
C MET A 64 2.34 -4.14 17.21
N VAL A 65 2.67 -5.36 16.76
CA VAL A 65 4.03 -5.90 16.88
C VAL A 65 5.01 -5.04 16.07
N ALA A 66 4.63 -4.65 14.86
CA ALA A 66 5.44 -3.74 14.04
C ALA A 66 5.64 -2.38 14.72
N ASP A 67 4.60 -1.77 15.31
CA ASP A 67 4.74 -0.52 16.07
C ASP A 67 5.72 -0.67 17.27
N ALA A 68 5.68 -1.81 17.96
CA ALA A 68 6.55 -2.08 19.10
C ALA A 68 8.01 -2.38 18.73
N ARG A 69 8.28 -2.90 17.51
CA ARG A 69 9.59 -3.47 17.15
C ARG A 69 10.25 -2.84 15.92
N PHE A 70 9.48 -2.19 15.05
CA PHE A 70 10.00 -1.66 13.80
C PHE A 70 10.85 -0.42 14.06
N ALA A 71 12.16 -0.60 14.07
CA ALA A 71 13.13 0.48 14.11
C ALA A 71 13.39 1.01 12.70
N ALA A 72 12.64 2.06 12.32
CA ALA A 72 12.83 2.73 11.03
C ALA A 72 14.25 3.33 10.93
N ARG A 73 14.88 3.16 9.78
CA ARG A 73 16.16 3.77 9.43
C ARG A 73 15.89 5.05 8.62
N PRO A 74 16.78 6.06 8.67
CA PRO A 74 16.63 7.27 7.86
C PRO A 74 16.56 7.02 6.34
N SER A 75 17.03 5.86 5.87
CA SER A 75 16.99 5.43 4.47
C SER A 75 15.73 4.66 4.08
N ASP A 76 14.85 4.34 5.03
CA ASP A 76 13.68 3.52 4.76
C ASP A 76 12.62 4.33 4.01
N ILE A 77 11.98 3.69 3.03
CA ILE A 77 10.83 4.26 2.31
C ILE A 77 9.61 3.39 2.59
N VAL A 78 8.57 3.98 3.15
CA VAL A 78 7.32 3.29 3.49
C VAL A 78 6.27 3.56 2.42
N VAL A 79 5.78 2.50 1.76
CA VAL A 79 4.58 2.59 0.92
C VAL A 79 3.35 2.40 1.79
N ALA A 80 2.60 3.47 2.01
CA ALA A 80 1.32 3.41 2.65
C ALA A 80 0.20 3.56 1.63
N THR A 81 -0.64 2.54 1.49
CA THR A 81 -1.83 2.60 0.64
C THR A 81 -2.98 1.85 1.30
N MET A 82 -4.19 2.36 1.13
CA MET A 82 -5.38 1.58 1.44
C MET A 82 -5.52 0.39 0.48
N PRO A 83 -6.01 -0.78 0.92
CA PRO A 83 -6.29 -1.87 0.02
C PRO A 83 -7.16 -1.41 -1.16
N LYS A 84 -6.74 -1.78 -2.38
CA LYS A 84 -7.41 -1.51 -3.66
C LYS A 84 -7.34 -0.07 -4.18
N SER A 85 -6.65 0.87 -3.51
CA SER A 85 -6.42 2.23 -4.03
C SER A 85 -5.19 2.31 -4.96
N GLY A 86 -5.00 1.31 -5.82
CA GLY A 86 -3.80 1.22 -6.67
C GLY A 86 -2.54 0.77 -5.92
N THR A 87 -2.68 0.14 -4.75
CA THR A 87 -1.58 -0.42 -3.97
C THR A 87 -0.59 -1.24 -4.80
N THR A 88 -1.08 -2.11 -5.68
CA THR A 88 -0.25 -2.95 -6.55
C THR A 88 0.57 -2.09 -7.51
N TRP A 89 -0.03 -1.02 -8.04
CA TRP A 89 0.62 -0.13 -8.99
C TRP A 89 1.63 0.80 -8.31
N MET A 90 1.28 1.40 -7.17
CA MET A 90 2.18 2.26 -6.40
C MET A 90 3.33 1.45 -5.77
N LYS A 91 3.06 0.22 -5.31
CA LYS A 91 4.11 -0.72 -4.93
C LYS A 91 4.98 -1.09 -6.12
N ALA A 92 4.42 -1.38 -7.29
CA ALA A 92 5.22 -1.70 -8.46
C ALA A 92 6.12 -0.53 -8.87
N LEU A 93 5.61 0.71 -8.86
CA LEU A 93 6.41 1.91 -9.13
C LEU A 93 7.53 2.08 -8.10
N LEU A 94 7.22 2.08 -6.79
CA LEU A 94 8.25 2.23 -5.77
C LEU A 94 9.25 1.05 -5.80
N TYR A 95 8.75 -0.18 -5.85
CA TYR A 95 9.57 -1.39 -5.85
C TYR A 95 10.48 -1.47 -7.08
N SER A 96 10.00 -1.14 -8.29
CA SER A 96 10.84 -1.10 -9.49
C SER A 96 11.92 -0.02 -9.41
N THR A 97 11.60 1.13 -8.80
CA THR A 97 12.57 2.22 -8.58
C THR A 97 13.59 1.89 -7.48
N VAL A 98 13.19 1.21 -6.40
CA VAL A 98 14.01 1.02 -5.19
C VAL A 98 14.65 -0.37 -5.10
N ASN A 99 13.93 -1.43 -5.45
CA ASN A 99 14.24 -2.82 -5.12
C ASN A 99 13.92 -3.77 -6.29
N ARG A 100 14.45 -3.49 -7.49
CA ARG A 100 14.31 -4.33 -8.71
C ARG A 100 14.72 -5.81 -8.59
N LYS A 101 14.93 -6.36 -7.38
CA LYS A 101 15.36 -7.73 -7.09
C LYS A 101 14.51 -8.56 -6.10
N GLU A 102 13.81 -8.06 -5.06
CA GLU A 102 13.53 -8.91 -3.85
C GLU A 102 12.16 -8.87 -3.03
N HIS A 103 10.95 -8.74 -3.59
CA HIS A 103 9.56 -9.08 -3.05
C HIS A 103 8.66 -8.05 -2.25
N PRO A 104 7.29 -8.21 -2.17
CA PRO A 104 6.29 -7.22 -1.63
C PRO A 104 5.18 -7.69 -0.59
N PRO A 105 4.40 -6.81 0.12
CA PRO A 105 3.24 -7.19 1.01
C PRO A 105 2.00 -6.22 1.15
N GLY A 106 0.74 -6.65 1.54
CA GLY A 106 -0.58 -5.90 1.66
C GLY A 106 -1.11 -5.41 3.06
N GLY A 107 -2.25 -4.64 3.18
CA GLY A 107 -2.55 -3.71 4.33
C GLY A 107 -4.01 -3.51 4.92
N PRO A 108 -4.30 -2.45 5.74
CA PRO A 108 -5.57 -2.28 6.55
C PRO A 108 -6.24 -0.85 6.67
N GLY A 109 -7.49 -0.75 7.23
CA GLY A 109 -8.09 0.46 7.91
C GLY A 109 -9.36 1.16 7.33
N PRO A 110 -10.08 2.09 8.03
CA PRO A 110 -11.17 2.89 7.44
C PRO A 110 -10.68 3.95 6.43
N TYR A 111 -11.33 4.03 5.26
CA TYR A 111 -10.82 4.78 4.09
C TYR A 111 -10.55 6.28 4.35
N TRP A 112 -11.54 7.04 4.84
CA TRP A 112 -11.42 8.49 4.95
C TRP A 112 -10.38 8.92 5.98
N ASP A 113 -10.35 8.27 7.15
CA ASP A 113 -9.40 8.60 8.20
C ASP A 113 -7.97 8.25 7.78
N HIS A 114 -7.80 7.13 7.05
CA HIS A 114 -6.52 6.78 6.45
C HIS A 114 -6.08 7.82 5.41
N ALA A 115 -6.95 8.18 4.47
CA ALA A 115 -6.63 9.18 3.44
C ALA A 115 -6.28 10.54 4.07
N LEU A 116 -7.09 11.01 5.01
CA LEU A 116 -6.86 12.29 5.70
C LEU A 116 -5.61 12.28 6.57
N GLY A 117 -5.32 11.17 7.24
CA GLY A 117 -4.11 11.03 8.06
C GLY A 117 -2.84 11.29 7.25
N TYR A 118 -2.71 10.63 6.10
CA TYR A 118 -1.57 10.82 5.20
C TYR A 118 -1.60 12.15 4.47
N TRP A 119 -2.78 12.66 4.11
CA TRP A 119 -2.91 13.99 3.52
C TRP A 119 -2.40 15.09 4.47
N ARG A 120 -2.80 15.04 5.75
CA ARG A 120 -2.30 15.98 6.76
C ARG A 120 -0.80 15.82 6.99
N ALA A 121 -0.30 14.59 7.00
CA ALA A 121 1.14 14.33 7.13
C ALA A 121 1.93 14.90 5.94
N HIS A 122 1.40 14.78 4.71
CA HIS A 122 1.95 15.41 3.50
C HIS A 122 1.98 16.93 3.62
N LEU A 123 0.89 17.56 4.05
CA LEU A 123 0.86 19.02 4.25
C LEU A 123 1.85 19.49 5.32
N ALA A 124 2.05 18.69 6.38
CA ALA A 124 2.95 19.04 7.47
C ALA A 124 4.44 18.82 7.13
N ASN A 125 4.77 17.79 6.33
CA ASN A 125 6.15 17.41 5.99
C ASN A 125 6.23 16.95 4.52
N PRO A 126 6.05 17.85 3.54
CA PRO A 126 5.99 17.48 2.11
C PRO A 126 7.30 16.87 1.59
N GLU A 127 8.42 17.11 2.25
CA GLU A 127 9.73 16.51 1.97
C GLU A 127 9.89 15.09 2.54
N ARG A 128 9.00 14.65 3.44
CA ARG A 128 9.02 13.31 4.05
C ARG A 128 7.83 12.44 3.70
N VAL A 129 6.73 13.04 3.23
CA VAL A 129 5.52 12.33 2.86
C VAL A 129 5.08 12.83 1.49
N LEU A 130 5.18 11.97 0.47
CA LEU A 130 4.63 12.22 -0.86
C LEU A 130 3.23 11.64 -0.98
N PHE A 131 2.27 12.44 -1.41
CA PHE A 131 0.88 12.03 -1.58
C PHE A 131 0.48 12.07 -3.06
N PHE A 132 -0.07 10.97 -3.57
CA PHE A 132 -0.60 10.86 -4.93
C PHE A 132 -2.06 10.42 -4.92
N ARG A 133 -2.84 10.95 -5.87
CA ARG A 133 -4.17 10.44 -6.20
C ARG A 133 -4.08 9.52 -7.41
N TYR A 134 -4.80 8.41 -7.37
CA TYR A 134 -4.73 7.39 -8.41
C TYR A 134 -5.16 7.95 -9.78
N GLU A 135 -6.21 8.75 -9.80
CA GLU A 135 -6.79 9.35 -11.01
C GLU A 135 -5.82 10.33 -11.67
N GLU A 136 -5.05 11.07 -10.88
CA GLU A 136 -4.02 11.99 -11.39
C GLU A 136 -2.82 11.23 -11.92
N MET A 137 -2.37 10.21 -11.18
CA MET A 137 -1.28 9.34 -11.59
C MET A 137 -1.63 8.57 -12.86
N SER A 138 -2.88 8.12 -13.01
CA SER A 138 -3.37 7.46 -14.22
C SER A 138 -3.48 8.41 -15.42
N ARG A 139 -3.67 9.71 -15.18
CA ARG A 139 -3.79 10.73 -16.23
C ARG A 139 -2.42 11.15 -16.77
N ASP A 140 -1.44 11.31 -15.88
CA ASP A 140 -0.07 11.68 -16.24
C ASP A 140 0.95 10.87 -15.43
N PRO A 141 1.18 9.60 -15.81
CA PRO A 141 2.09 8.73 -15.07
C PRO A 141 3.54 9.22 -15.15
N ALA A 142 3.95 9.87 -16.24
CA ALA A 142 5.32 10.36 -16.42
C ALA A 142 5.66 11.48 -15.43
N ALA A 143 4.76 12.45 -15.24
CA ALA A 143 4.96 13.51 -14.23
C ALA A 143 5.04 12.94 -12.81
N HIS A 144 4.23 11.92 -12.48
CA HIS A 144 4.24 11.29 -11.17
C HIS A 144 5.50 10.44 -10.94
N VAL A 145 6.01 9.77 -11.98
CA VAL A 145 7.29 9.05 -11.95
C VAL A 145 8.45 10.01 -11.68
N ARG A 146 8.50 11.17 -12.35
CA ARG A 146 9.52 12.20 -12.07
C ARG A 146 9.45 12.71 -10.64
N ARG A 147 8.25 13.07 -10.18
CA ARG A 147 8.03 13.56 -8.82
C ARG A 147 8.37 12.52 -7.75
N LEU A 148 8.10 11.25 -8.00
CA LEU A 148 8.53 10.14 -7.14
C LEU A 148 10.05 10.04 -7.10
N ALA A 149 10.71 10.10 -8.25
CA ALA A 149 12.15 10.00 -8.40
C ALA A 149 12.87 11.14 -7.65
N GLU A 150 12.39 12.37 -7.80
CA GLU A 150 12.86 13.53 -7.02
C GLU A 150 12.69 13.31 -5.52
N PHE A 151 11.51 12.88 -5.08
CA PHE A 151 11.19 12.68 -3.67
C PHE A 151 12.07 11.61 -2.99
N VAL A 152 12.40 10.53 -3.70
CA VAL A 152 13.31 9.49 -3.17
C VAL A 152 14.79 9.85 -3.30
N GLY A 153 15.11 11.08 -3.73
CA GLY A 153 16.48 11.57 -3.86
C GLY A 153 17.23 11.01 -5.07
N ARG A 154 16.51 10.58 -6.12
CA ARG A 154 17.06 10.04 -7.36
C ARG A 154 16.37 10.64 -8.60
N PRO A 155 16.43 11.97 -8.80
CA PRO A 155 15.85 12.58 -9.98
C PRO A 155 16.49 12.01 -11.25
N PHE A 156 15.72 11.91 -12.34
CA PHE A 156 16.26 11.57 -13.64
C PHE A 156 17.23 12.65 -14.11
N SER A 157 18.38 12.24 -14.64
CA SER A 157 19.29 13.13 -15.34
C SER A 157 18.72 13.54 -16.71
N ALA A 158 19.24 14.63 -17.28
CA ALA A 158 18.83 15.07 -18.62
C ALA A 158 19.10 14.00 -19.69
N GLU A 159 20.20 13.26 -19.55
CA GLU A 159 20.55 12.14 -20.42
C GLU A 159 19.54 10.99 -20.30
N GLU A 160 19.19 10.57 -19.07
CA GLU A 160 18.16 9.55 -18.86
C GLU A 160 16.78 9.96 -19.40
N GLU A 161 16.43 11.25 -19.31
CA GLU A 161 15.19 11.76 -19.90
C GLU A 161 15.23 11.76 -21.44
N GLU A 162 16.36 12.15 -22.04
CA GLU A 162 16.56 12.10 -23.49
C GLU A 162 16.54 10.65 -24.03
N ASP A 163 17.11 9.72 -23.26
CA ASP A 163 17.09 8.28 -23.53
C ASP A 163 15.72 7.62 -23.30
N GLY A 164 14.72 8.38 -22.81
CA GLY A 164 13.36 7.89 -22.61
C GLY A 164 13.18 7.00 -21.39
N ALA A 165 14.05 7.11 -20.37
CA ALA A 165 13.98 6.30 -19.16
C ALA A 165 12.64 6.44 -18.40
N VAL A 166 12.08 7.66 -18.37
CA VAL A 166 10.76 7.92 -17.75
C VAL A 166 9.67 7.11 -18.44
N ASP A 167 9.62 7.16 -19.77
CA ASP A 167 8.64 6.42 -20.57
C ASP A 167 8.84 4.90 -20.45
N ALA A 168 10.10 4.46 -20.35
CA ALA A 168 10.43 3.05 -20.12
C ALA A 168 9.89 2.55 -18.77
N VAL A 169 10.04 3.35 -17.70
CA VAL A 169 9.48 3.04 -16.38
C VAL A 169 7.95 3.02 -16.42
N VAL A 170 7.33 4.03 -17.03
CA VAL A 170 5.87 4.08 -17.19
C VAL A 170 5.35 2.85 -17.93
N LYS A 171 5.99 2.48 -19.04
CA LYS A 171 5.64 1.31 -19.84
C LYS A 171 5.85 0.00 -19.06
N LEU A 172 6.95 -0.15 -18.34
CA LEU A 172 7.25 -1.33 -17.52
C LEU A 172 6.20 -1.51 -16.40
N CYS A 173 5.73 -0.41 -15.82
CA CYS A 173 4.74 -0.42 -14.75
C CYS A 173 3.30 -0.23 -15.25
N SER A 174 3.04 -0.26 -16.56
CA SER A 174 1.68 -0.07 -17.08
C SER A 174 0.80 -1.28 -16.75
N PHE A 175 -0.52 -1.05 -16.68
CA PHE A 175 -1.47 -2.10 -16.39
C PHE A 175 -1.41 -3.21 -17.45
N GLU A 176 -1.33 -2.85 -18.73
CA GLU A 176 -1.22 -3.78 -19.85
C GLU A 176 0.05 -4.63 -19.76
N HIS A 177 1.20 -4.00 -19.47
CA HIS A 177 2.45 -4.74 -19.35
C HIS A 177 2.43 -5.68 -18.15
N MET A 178 2.06 -5.16 -16.98
CA MET A 178 2.02 -5.93 -15.75
C MET A 178 1.05 -7.09 -15.83
N THR A 179 -0.16 -6.91 -16.38
CA THR A 179 -1.13 -8.01 -16.57
C THR A 179 -0.65 -9.07 -17.58
N GLY A 180 0.24 -8.69 -18.50
CA GLY A 180 0.82 -9.58 -19.49
C GLY A 180 1.83 -10.57 -18.93
N LEU A 181 2.38 -10.36 -17.72
CA LEU A 181 3.44 -11.19 -17.13
C LEU A 181 2.90 -12.53 -16.63
N GLU A 182 3.67 -13.60 -16.77
CA GLU A 182 3.24 -14.94 -16.31
C GLU A 182 3.12 -15.01 -14.77
N VAL A 183 3.99 -14.29 -14.06
CA VAL A 183 3.96 -14.19 -12.59
C VAL A 183 2.69 -13.52 -12.06
N THR A 184 2.00 -12.71 -12.88
CA THR A 184 0.74 -12.05 -12.49
C THR A 184 -0.49 -12.82 -12.97
N LYS A 185 -0.37 -13.62 -14.04
CA LYS A 185 -1.47 -14.46 -14.56
C LYS A 185 -1.65 -15.76 -13.79
N SER A 186 -0.56 -16.33 -13.29
CA SER A 186 -0.51 -17.65 -12.67
C SER A 186 0.09 -17.61 -11.28
N GLY A 187 -0.14 -18.66 -10.49
CA GLY A 187 0.35 -18.77 -9.12
C GLY A 187 -0.52 -18.08 -8.07
N LYS A 188 -0.06 -18.17 -6.82
CA LYS A 188 -0.74 -17.59 -5.65
C LYS A 188 0.27 -16.82 -4.82
N THR A 189 -0.18 -15.70 -4.25
CA THR A 189 0.55 -14.93 -3.24
C THR A 189 -0.03 -15.31 -1.88
N GLU A 190 0.82 -15.82 -1.00
CA GLU A 190 0.44 -16.04 0.40
C GLU A 190 0.31 -14.70 1.12
N LEU A 191 -0.89 -14.41 1.59
CA LEU A 191 -1.17 -13.26 2.46
C LEU A 191 -1.48 -13.76 3.86
N VAL A 192 -1.45 -12.85 4.82
CA VAL A 192 -1.80 -13.11 6.24
C VAL A 192 -3.18 -13.78 6.40
N LEU A 193 -4.10 -13.57 5.45
CA LEU A 193 -5.46 -14.14 5.47
C LEU A 193 -5.66 -15.33 4.53
N GLY A 194 -4.58 -15.83 3.92
CA GLY A 194 -4.56 -16.96 3.02
C GLY A 194 -4.09 -16.61 1.61
N ALA A 195 -3.89 -17.67 0.82
CA ALA A 195 -3.41 -17.61 -0.55
C ALA A 195 -4.42 -16.92 -1.48
N VAL A 196 -3.96 -15.90 -2.21
CA VAL A 196 -4.75 -15.20 -3.24
C VAL A 196 -4.13 -15.46 -4.61
N GLU A 197 -4.94 -15.82 -5.60
CA GLU A 197 -4.47 -15.98 -6.98
C GLU A 197 -3.92 -14.66 -7.53
N ASN A 198 -2.75 -14.72 -8.17
CA ASN A 198 -2.06 -13.52 -8.63
C ASN A 198 -2.89 -12.70 -9.63
N SER A 199 -3.70 -13.38 -10.45
CA SER A 199 -4.62 -12.76 -11.40
C SER A 199 -5.67 -11.86 -10.72
N SER A 200 -6.02 -12.13 -9.46
CA SER A 200 -7.00 -11.35 -8.70
C SER A 200 -6.50 -9.94 -8.31
N PHE A 201 -5.18 -9.69 -8.39
CA PHE A 201 -4.64 -8.35 -8.17
C PHE A 201 -4.86 -7.41 -9.35
N PHE A 202 -5.11 -7.94 -10.56
CA PHE A 202 -5.25 -7.17 -11.80
C PHE A 202 -6.64 -7.37 -12.41
N ARG A 203 -7.57 -6.47 -12.07
CA ARG A 203 -8.98 -6.59 -12.50
C ARG A 203 -9.32 -5.83 -13.77
N ARG A 204 -9.21 -4.49 -13.73
CA ARG A 204 -9.50 -3.62 -14.88
C ARG A 204 -8.54 -2.44 -15.03
N GLY A 205 -8.03 -1.90 -13.92
CA GLY A 205 -7.08 -0.77 -13.95
C GLY A 205 -7.70 0.57 -14.36
N LEU A 206 -9.04 0.66 -14.45
CA LEU A 206 -9.74 1.83 -14.99
C LEU A 206 -10.26 2.76 -13.89
N VAL A 207 -10.21 4.07 -14.16
CA VAL A 207 -10.95 5.09 -13.42
C VAL A 207 -12.43 5.03 -13.82
N GLY A 208 -13.34 5.23 -12.87
CA GLY A 208 -14.79 5.30 -13.13
C GLY A 208 -15.51 3.94 -13.18
N ASP A 209 -14.81 2.83 -12.98
CA ASP A 209 -15.43 1.49 -13.08
C ASP A 209 -16.51 1.23 -12.02
N TRP A 210 -16.58 2.05 -10.97
CA TRP A 210 -17.64 2.00 -9.96
C TRP A 210 -19.05 2.19 -10.56
N GLU A 211 -19.17 2.89 -11.69
CA GLU A 211 -20.45 3.13 -12.39
C GLU A 211 -21.13 1.82 -12.82
N ASN A 212 -20.35 0.77 -13.06
CA ASN A 212 -20.87 -0.55 -13.43
C ASN A 212 -21.48 -1.32 -12.25
N TYR A 213 -21.28 -0.86 -11.01
CA TYR A 213 -21.64 -1.59 -9.79
C TYR A 213 -22.51 -0.80 -8.82
N LEU A 214 -22.34 0.52 -8.75
CA LEU A 214 -23.08 1.35 -7.80
C LEU A 214 -24.27 2.02 -8.50
N SER A 215 -25.41 2.05 -7.81
CA SER A 215 -26.52 2.89 -8.25
C SER A 215 -26.15 4.37 -8.10
N PRO A 216 -26.74 5.28 -8.90
CA PRO A 216 -26.54 6.72 -8.75
C PRO A 216 -26.94 7.26 -7.36
N GLU A 217 -27.83 6.57 -6.64
CA GLU A 217 -28.17 6.91 -5.27
C GLU A 217 -27.04 6.56 -4.29
N THR A 218 -26.47 5.37 -4.40
CA THR A 218 -25.36 4.91 -3.54
C THR A 218 -24.11 5.74 -3.77
N ALA A 219 -23.79 6.05 -5.03
CA ALA A 219 -22.67 6.92 -5.38
C ALA A 219 -22.81 8.30 -4.72
N ARG A 220 -23.95 8.97 -4.89
CA ARG A 220 -24.24 10.26 -4.23
C ARG A 220 -24.12 10.21 -2.70
N LYS A 221 -24.50 9.10 -2.06
CA LYS A 221 -24.34 8.94 -0.61
C LYS A 221 -22.86 8.87 -0.23
N ILE A 222 -22.04 8.13 -0.98
CA ILE A 222 -20.59 8.03 -0.75
C ILE A 222 -19.92 9.38 -0.99
N ASP A 223 -20.30 10.09 -2.05
CA ASP A 223 -19.78 11.43 -2.37
C ASP A 223 -20.10 12.40 -1.24
N ALA A 224 -21.35 12.46 -0.78
CA ALA A 224 -21.76 13.33 0.32
C ALA A 224 -20.99 13.03 1.63
N ILE A 225 -20.74 11.75 1.94
CA ILE A 225 -19.92 11.36 3.11
C ILE A 225 -18.47 11.82 2.91
N THR A 226 -17.91 11.61 1.71
CA THR A 226 -16.52 11.96 1.39
C THR A 226 -16.31 13.46 1.44
N GLU A 227 -17.18 14.24 0.81
CA GLU A 227 -17.18 15.70 0.89
C GLU A 227 -17.29 16.18 2.34
N ALA A 228 -18.22 15.64 3.13
CA ALA A 228 -18.37 16.02 4.52
C ALA A 228 -17.11 15.71 5.35
N LYS A 229 -16.44 14.58 5.09
CA LYS A 229 -15.21 14.17 5.78
C LYS A 229 -14.00 14.99 5.36
N PHE A 230 -13.89 15.34 4.08
CA PHE A 230 -12.73 16.06 3.54
C PHE A 230 -12.88 17.59 3.57
N ARG A 231 -14.09 18.11 3.83
CA ARG A 231 -14.38 19.54 3.95
C ARG A 231 -13.42 20.23 4.92
N GLY A 232 -12.82 21.32 4.45
CA GLY A 232 -11.87 22.11 5.24
C GLY A 232 -10.45 21.54 5.31
N PHE A 233 -10.19 20.36 4.72
CA PHE A 233 -8.84 19.78 4.66
C PHE A 233 -8.13 20.02 3.33
N GLY A 234 -8.79 20.58 2.31
CA GLY A 234 -8.16 20.85 1.01
C GLY A 234 -7.96 19.61 0.13
N LEU A 235 -8.54 18.47 0.53
CA LEU A 235 -8.61 17.25 -0.28
C LEU A 235 -9.99 17.21 -0.96
N SER A 236 -10.04 17.13 -2.29
CA SER A 236 -11.29 17.07 -3.05
C SER A 236 -11.56 15.67 -3.58
N VAL A 237 -12.84 15.37 -3.77
CA VAL A 237 -13.32 14.26 -4.62
C VAL A 237 -13.15 14.64 -6.09
#